data_AF-A0A2V8KSE8-F1
#
_entry.id   AF-A0A2V8KSE8-F1
#
_cell.length_a   1.000
_cell.length_b   1.000
_cell.length_c   1.000
_cell.angle_alpha   90.00
_cell.angle_beta   90.00
_cell.angle_gamma   90.00
#
_symmetry.space_group_name_H-M   'P 1'
#
loop_
_entity.id
_entity.type
_entity.pdbx_description
1 polymer ?
#
loop_
_entity_poly.entity_id
_entity_poly.type
_entity_poly.pdbx_seq_one_letter_code
_entity_poly.pdbx_strand_id
1 'polypeptide(L)'
;MLDENELWVLSFYRSSEISGSLFFGRLARSMKPGAIQRDMTKHFSDEAAHAWYWTSCIEELGAKPIKLSSSYQDQYLTAAGPPSNLMEILGITQVFEKRVVNQYGRHSQLPEINPIVQNTLTKIMADEKWHIEWIHDALKLMEPEYGKDLIDKTLKRFWEADQEVYRKTMQEHEQRLKYLVK
;
A
#
# COMPACT_ATOMS: atom_id res chain seq x y z
N MET A 1 -24.53 11.79 0.56
CA MET A 1 -24.66 10.32 0.38
C MET A 1 -23.42 9.90 -0.40
N LEU A 2 -22.69 8.91 0.10
CA LEU A 2 -21.45 8.45 -0.51
C LEU A 2 -21.75 7.95 -1.94
N ASP A 3 -21.02 8.43 -2.93
CA ASP A 3 -21.14 7.93 -4.31
C ASP A 3 -20.68 6.46 -4.38
N GLU A 4 -21.20 5.69 -5.33
CA GLU A 4 -20.82 4.28 -5.50
C GLU A 4 -19.31 4.15 -5.80
N ASN A 5 -18.75 5.09 -6.57
CA ASN A 5 -17.32 5.08 -6.88
C ASN A 5 -16.48 5.43 -5.65
N GLU A 6 -16.92 6.40 -4.87
CA GLU A 6 -16.25 6.77 -3.62
C GLU A 6 -16.29 5.60 -2.62
N LEU A 7 -17.45 4.94 -2.44
CA LEU A 7 -17.56 3.73 -1.61
C LEU A 7 -16.63 2.62 -2.06
N TRP A 8 -16.55 2.38 -3.36
CA TRP A 8 -15.67 1.38 -3.93
C TRP A 8 -14.21 1.71 -3.66
N VAL A 9 -13.79 2.96 -3.88
CA VAL A 9 -12.42 3.43 -3.66
C VAL A 9 -12.02 3.31 -2.18
N LEU A 10 -12.88 3.75 -1.26
CA LEU A 10 -12.60 3.64 0.18
C LEU A 10 -12.53 2.17 0.64
N SER A 11 -13.41 1.32 0.09
CA SER A 11 -13.37 -0.12 0.37
C SER A 11 -12.12 -0.78 -0.22
N PHE A 12 -11.62 -0.30 -1.36
CA PHE A 12 -10.38 -0.75 -1.97
C PHE A 12 -9.16 -0.43 -1.09
N TYR A 13 -9.07 0.79 -0.57
CA TYR A 13 -8.02 1.16 0.37
C TYR A 13 -8.06 0.28 1.61
N ARG A 14 -9.23 0.19 2.26
CA ARG A 14 -9.45 -0.69 3.41
C ARG A 14 -8.98 -2.13 3.16
N SER A 15 -9.35 -2.72 2.02
CA SER A 15 -8.96 -4.10 1.67
C SER A 15 -7.46 -4.24 1.41
N SER A 16 -6.82 -3.20 0.90
CA SER A 16 -5.37 -3.17 0.67
C SER A 16 -4.61 -3.13 2.00
N GLU A 17 -4.99 -2.24 2.91
CA GLU A 17 -4.40 -2.11 4.26
C GLU A 17 -4.52 -3.42 5.08
N ILE A 18 -5.69 -4.09 5.02
CA ILE A 18 -5.86 -5.39 5.68
C ILE A 18 -4.88 -6.43 5.12
N SER A 19 -4.71 -6.45 3.80
CA SER A 19 -3.81 -7.38 3.13
C SER A 19 -2.34 -7.10 3.49
N GLY A 20 -1.95 -5.83 3.51
CA GLY A 20 -0.64 -5.35 3.95
C GLY A 20 -0.33 -5.76 5.39
N SER A 21 -1.22 -5.40 6.32
CA SER A 21 -1.10 -5.80 7.72
C SER A 21 -0.94 -7.32 7.91
N LEU A 22 -1.80 -8.14 7.28
CA LEU A 22 -1.68 -9.60 7.37
C LEU A 22 -0.37 -10.13 6.80
N PHE A 23 0.14 -9.52 5.72
CA PHE A 23 1.42 -9.87 5.13
C PHE A 23 2.59 -9.56 6.06
N PHE A 24 2.69 -8.32 6.55
CA PHE A 24 3.77 -7.92 7.45
C PHE A 24 3.74 -8.65 8.79
N GLY A 25 2.55 -8.88 9.36
CA GLY A 25 2.42 -9.66 10.60
C GLY A 25 2.93 -11.11 10.44
N ARG A 26 2.69 -11.75 9.29
CA ARG A 26 3.24 -13.08 8.99
C ARG A 26 4.77 -13.04 8.86
N LEU A 27 5.32 -12.02 8.21
CA LEU A 27 6.76 -11.86 8.05
C LEU A 27 7.44 -11.61 9.40
N ALA A 28 6.99 -10.62 10.16
CA ALA A 28 7.54 -10.26 11.46
C ALA A 28 7.60 -11.47 12.41
N ARG A 29 6.56 -12.33 12.38
CA ARG A 29 6.52 -13.57 13.18
C ARG A 29 7.58 -14.60 12.78
N SER A 30 7.98 -14.64 11.51
CA SER A 30 8.95 -15.60 10.97
C SER A 30 10.41 -15.17 11.10
N MET A 31 10.65 -13.89 11.40
CA MET A 31 11.97 -13.29 11.47
C MET A 31 12.63 -13.49 12.83
N LYS A 32 13.97 -13.54 12.85
CA LYS A 32 14.73 -13.48 14.10
C LYS A 32 14.59 -12.09 14.74
N PRO A 33 14.68 -11.98 16.08
CA PRO A 33 14.71 -10.68 16.74
C PRO A 33 15.81 -9.77 16.18
N GLY A 34 15.48 -8.53 15.88
CA GLY A 34 16.40 -7.56 15.29
C GLY A 34 15.68 -6.28 14.83
N ALA A 35 16.45 -5.30 14.35
CA ALA A 35 15.91 -4.00 13.93
C ALA A 35 14.82 -4.12 12.86
N ILE A 36 15.07 -4.93 11.81
CA ILE A 36 14.09 -5.13 10.74
C ILE A 36 12.81 -5.78 11.26
N GLN A 37 12.91 -6.76 12.17
CA GLN A 37 11.72 -7.41 12.75
C GLN A 37 10.90 -6.45 13.63
N ARG A 38 11.58 -5.56 14.37
CA ARG A 38 10.93 -4.49 15.13
C ARG A 38 10.19 -3.52 14.20
N ASP A 39 10.86 -3.02 13.17
CA ASP A 39 10.30 -2.03 12.26
C ASP A 39 9.16 -2.64 11.42
N MET A 40 9.31 -3.87 10.96
CA MET A 40 8.23 -4.65 10.34
C MET A 40 7.00 -4.79 11.26
N THR A 41 7.20 -4.94 12.56
CA THR A 41 6.10 -5.03 13.54
C THR A 41 5.36 -3.70 13.70
N LYS A 42 6.09 -2.57 13.66
CA LYS A 42 5.45 -1.24 13.66
C LYS A 42 4.65 -1.04 12.36
N HIS A 43 5.24 -1.32 11.20
CA HIS A 43 4.55 -1.21 9.90
C HIS A 43 3.27 -2.07 9.88
N PHE A 44 3.35 -3.33 10.31
CA PHE A 44 2.16 -4.19 10.52
C PHE A 44 1.06 -3.52 11.35
N SER A 45 1.44 -2.88 12.47
CA SER A 45 0.50 -2.21 13.38
C SER A 45 -0.14 -0.99 12.74
N ASP A 46 0.63 -0.21 11.99
CA ASP A 46 0.16 1.00 11.31
C ASP A 46 -0.87 0.62 10.23
N GLU A 47 -0.59 -0.38 9.41
CA GLU A 47 -1.52 -0.89 8.37
C GLU A 47 -2.83 -1.43 8.97
N ALA A 48 -2.74 -2.08 10.13
CA ALA A 48 -3.94 -2.52 10.85
C ALA A 48 -4.78 -1.32 11.31
N ALA A 49 -4.12 -0.26 11.78
CA ALA A 49 -4.77 0.98 12.17
C ALA A 49 -5.36 1.73 10.96
N HIS A 50 -4.66 1.74 9.81
CA HIS A 50 -5.13 2.35 8.57
C HIS A 50 -6.38 1.66 8.04
N ALA A 51 -6.42 0.33 8.06
CA ALA A 51 -7.63 -0.44 7.76
C ALA A 51 -8.81 -0.07 8.68
N TRP A 52 -8.53 0.15 9.97
CA TRP A 52 -9.53 0.61 10.93
C TRP A 52 -9.99 2.04 10.60
N TYR A 53 -9.08 2.98 10.30
CA TYR A 53 -9.41 4.34 9.90
C TYR A 53 -10.32 4.39 8.67
N TRP A 54 -10.03 3.59 7.64
CA TRP A 54 -10.92 3.50 6.48
C TRP A 54 -12.29 2.92 6.81
N THR A 55 -12.35 1.93 7.71
CA THR A 55 -13.63 1.39 8.19
C THR A 55 -14.44 2.47 8.88
N SER A 56 -13.85 3.19 9.83
CA SER A 56 -14.51 4.29 10.53
C SER A 56 -14.93 5.42 9.59
N CYS A 57 -14.11 5.78 8.62
CA CYS A 57 -14.44 6.78 7.60
C CYS A 57 -15.70 6.39 6.81
N ILE A 58 -15.79 5.15 6.34
CA ILE A 58 -16.96 4.64 5.60
C ILE A 58 -18.22 4.65 6.48
N GLU A 59 -18.10 4.24 7.74
CA GLU A 59 -19.21 4.22 8.70
C GLU A 59 -19.70 5.63 9.06
N GLU A 60 -18.80 6.58 9.27
CA GLU A 60 -19.12 7.99 9.55
C GLU A 60 -19.84 8.65 8.37
N LEU A 61 -19.54 8.21 7.14
CA LEU A 61 -20.23 8.62 5.92
C LEU A 61 -21.58 7.90 5.72
N GLY A 62 -22.00 7.07 6.68
CA GLY A 62 -23.29 6.39 6.69
C GLY A 62 -23.37 5.15 5.78
N ALA A 63 -22.22 4.59 5.39
CA ALA A 63 -22.14 3.42 4.51
C ALA A 63 -21.53 2.20 5.20
N LYS A 64 -21.47 1.06 4.50
CA LYS A 64 -20.79 -0.16 4.94
C LYS A 64 -19.75 -0.56 3.90
N PRO A 65 -18.54 -1.00 4.31
CA PRO A 65 -17.53 -1.44 3.36
C PRO A 65 -18.03 -2.58 2.48
N ILE A 66 -17.68 -2.54 1.19
CA ILE A 66 -17.98 -3.62 0.26
C ILE A 66 -16.83 -4.61 0.19
N LYS A 67 -17.15 -5.89 0.00
CA LYS A 67 -16.14 -6.94 -0.19
C LYS A 67 -15.68 -6.92 -1.65
N LEU A 68 -14.41 -6.57 -1.87
CA LEU A 68 -13.78 -6.65 -3.18
C LEU A 68 -13.18 -8.05 -3.41
N SER A 69 -13.20 -8.51 -4.66
CA SER A 69 -12.49 -9.73 -5.05
C SER A 69 -10.98 -9.47 -4.99
N SER A 70 -10.23 -10.38 -4.37
CA SER A 70 -8.79 -10.28 -4.02
C SER A 70 -7.83 -10.30 -5.22
N SER A 71 -8.28 -9.87 -6.39
CA SER A 71 -7.59 -10.10 -7.66
C SER A 71 -6.25 -9.36 -7.80
N TYR A 72 -5.98 -8.33 -6.99
CA TYR A 72 -4.81 -7.47 -7.16
C TYR A 72 -3.49 -8.17 -6.74
N GLN A 73 -3.47 -8.81 -5.57
CA GLN A 73 -2.26 -9.48 -5.06
C GLN A 73 -1.85 -10.67 -5.94
N ASP A 74 -2.85 -11.41 -6.44
CA ASP A 74 -2.65 -12.57 -7.32
C ASP A 74 -2.11 -12.15 -8.71
N GLN A 75 -2.59 -11.03 -9.24
CA GLN A 75 -2.12 -10.48 -10.52
C GLN A 75 -0.67 -10.00 -10.43
N TYR A 76 -0.27 -9.42 -9.30
CA TYR A 76 1.10 -8.95 -9.12
C TYR A 76 2.10 -10.10 -9.03
N LEU A 77 1.79 -11.14 -8.24
CA LEU A 77 2.63 -12.34 -8.15
C LEU A 77 2.81 -13.02 -9.52
N THR A 78 1.79 -12.95 -10.38
CA THR A 78 1.86 -13.45 -11.76
C THR A 78 2.82 -12.64 -12.63
N ALA A 79 2.86 -11.32 -12.47
CA ALA A 79 3.68 -10.43 -13.30
C ALA A 79 5.15 -10.32 -12.84
N ALA A 80 5.38 -10.25 -11.52
CA ALA A 80 6.70 -10.03 -10.94
C ALA A 80 7.41 -11.32 -10.51
N GLY A 81 6.68 -12.44 -10.40
CA GLY A 81 7.13 -13.63 -9.70
C GLY A 81 7.16 -13.45 -8.18
N PRO A 82 7.16 -14.55 -7.39
CA PRO A 82 7.24 -14.46 -5.94
C PRO A 82 8.62 -13.94 -5.51
N PRO A 83 8.71 -13.08 -4.49
CA PRO A 83 10.00 -12.68 -3.93
C PRO A 83 10.69 -13.90 -3.30
N SER A 84 11.99 -14.03 -3.54
CA SER A 84 12.79 -15.20 -3.16
C SER A 84 13.50 -15.08 -1.81
N ASN A 85 13.65 -13.85 -1.30
CA ASN A 85 14.34 -13.55 -0.05
C ASN A 85 13.82 -12.22 0.55
N LEU A 86 14.32 -11.87 1.75
CA LEU A 86 13.89 -10.67 2.47
C LEU A 86 14.22 -9.37 1.72
N MET A 87 15.37 -9.29 1.04
CA MET A 87 15.73 -8.11 0.25
C MET A 87 14.70 -7.88 -0.88
N GLU A 88 14.32 -8.94 -1.58
CA GLU A 88 13.28 -8.83 -2.61
C GLU A 88 11.90 -8.48 -2.03
N ILE A 89 11.56 -9.01 -0.85
CA ILE A 89 10.33 -8.64 -0.12
C ILE A 89 10.32 -7.14 0.21
N LEU A 90 11.41 -6.60 0.76
CA LEU A 90 11.49 -5.17 1.05
C LEU A 90 11.50 -4.34 -0.23
N GLY A 91 12.11 -4.84 -1.31
CA GLY A 91 12.13 -4.18 -2.61
C GLY A 91 10.73 -4.02 -3.22
N ILE A 92 9.92 -5.08 -3.24
CA ILE A 92 8.52 -4.99 -3.70
C ILE A 92 7.71 -4.08 -2.78
N THR A 93 7.89 -4.16 -1.46
CA THR A 93 7.19 -3.28 -0.52
C THR A 93 7.52 -1.82 -0.79
N GLN A 94 8.79 -1.46 -1.00
CA GLN A 94 9.18 -0.07 -1.28
C GLN A 94 8.48 0.50 -2.53
N VAL A 95 8.29 -0.32 -3.56
CA VAL A 95 7.56 0.07 -4.77
C VAL A 95 6.08 0.30 -4.44
N PHE A 96 5.47 -0.57 -3.64
CA PHE A 96 4.08 -0.42 -3.22
C PHE A 96 3.84 0.80 -2.34
N GLU A 97 4.65 1.04 -1.32
CA GLU A 97 4.49 2.22 -0.44
C GLU A 97 4.52 3.52 -1.24
N LYS A 98 5.49 3.65 -2.17
CA LYS A 98 5.59 4.83 -3.04
C LYS A 98 4.35 5.00 -3.90
N ARG A 99 3.75 3.92 -4.39
CA ARG A 99 2.52 3.99 -5.18
C ARG A 99 1.31 4.37 -4.32
N VAL A 100 1.17 3.79 -3.14
CA VAL A 100 0.08 4.09 -2.20
C VAL A 100 0.10 5.58 -1.82
N VAL A 101 1.28 6.11 -1.45
CA VAL A 101 1.47 7.54 -1.17
C VAL A 101 1.07 8.42 -2.35
N ASN A 102 1.42 8.03 -3.58
CA ASN A 102 1.02 8.77 -4.78
C ASN A 102 -0.51 8.72 -5.00
N GLN A 103 -1.14 7.58 -4.71
CA GLN A 103 -2.58 7.37 -4.88
C GLN A 103 -3.38 8.18 -3.85
N TYR A 104 -2.99 8.12 -2.58
CA TYR A 104 -3.54 8.97 -1.51
C TYR A 104 -3.28 10.45 -1.76
N GLY A 105 -2.07 10.80 -2.21
CA GLY A 105 -1.74 12.14 -2.65
C GLY A 105 -2.71 12.66 -3.71
N ARG A 106 -2.91 11.93 -4.81
CA ARG A 106 -3.87 12.30 -5.86
C ARG A 106 -5.30 12.42 -5.35
N HIS A 107 -5.74 11.49 -4.49
CA HIS A 107 -7.08 11.55 -3.90
C HIS A 107 -7.26 12.80 -3.03
N SER A 108 -6.26 13.15 -2.21
CA SER A 108 -6.30 14.34 -1.35
C SER A 108 -6.34 15.68 -2.11
N GLN A 109 -6.01 15.66 -3.41
CA GLN A 109 -6.05 16.85 -4.27
C GLN A 109 -7.33 16.93 -5.10
N LEU A 110 -8.29 16.01 -4.92
CA LEU A 110 -9.57 16.10 -5.61
C LEU A 110 -10.33 17.37 -5.18
N PRO A 111 -10.91 18.13 -6.13
CA PRO A 111 -11.85 19.18 -5.80
C PRO A 111 -13.02 18.62 -4.99
N GLU A 112 -13.51 19.39 -4.02
CA GLU A 112 -14.70 19.04 -3.22
C GLU A 112 -14.60 17.70 -2.45
N ILE A 113 -13.39 17.21 -2.16
CA ILE A 113 -13.20 16.01 -1.34
C ILE A 113 -13.93 16.16 0.01
N ASN A 114 -14.61 15.09 0.42
CA ASN A 114 -15.30 15.07 1.70
C ASN A 114 -14.30 15.29 2.86
N PRO A 115 -14.56 16.21 3.80
CA PRO A 115 -13.65 16.50 4.92
C PRO A 115 -13.28 15.27 5.77
N ILE A 116 -14.18 14.29 5.91
CA ILE A 116 -13.93 13.05 6.66
C ILE A 116 -12.87 12.21 5.93
N VAL A 117 -12.98 12.12 4.59
CA VAL A 117 -12.01 11.42 3.75
C VAL A 117 -10.67 12.15 3.77
N GLN A 118 -10.67 13.48 3.63
CA GLN A 118 -9.46 14.31 3.70
C GLN A 118 -8.72 14.14 5.04
N ASN A 119 -9.45 14.14 6.15
CA ASN A 119 -8.88 13.92 7.47
C ASN A 119 -8.30 12.51 7.62
N THR A 120 -8.95 11.50 7.04
CA THR A 120 -8.48 10.12 7.06
C THR A 120 -7.20 9.95 6.26
N LEU A 121 -7.15 10.49 5.03
CA LEU A 121 -5.95 10.55 4.21
C LEU A 121 -4.81 11.25 4.94
N THR A 122 -5.07 12.39 5.57
CA THR A 122 -4.05 13.16 6.29
C THR A 122 -3.43 12.36 7.45
N LYS A 123 -4.25 11.61 8.19
CA LYS A 123 -3.77 10.73 9.28
C LYS A 123 -2.87 9.63 8.74
N ILE A 124 -3.33 8.89 7.73
CA ILE A 124 -2.59 7.77 7.15
C ILE A 124 -1.26 8.26 6.55
N MET A 125 -1.30 9.33 5.77
CA MET A 125 -0.12 9.91 5.11
C MET A 125 0.98 10.37 6.09
N ALA A 126 0.64 10.65 7.35
CA ALA A 126 1.62 10.97 8.37
C ALA A 126 2.52 9.75 8.72
N ASP A 127 1.96 8.55 8.68
CA ASP A 127 2.66 7.29 8.95
C ASP A 127 3.45 6.81 7.73
N GLU A 128 2.87 6.97 6.53
CA GLU A 128 3.45 6.44 5.27
C GLU A 128 4.85 6.98 4.96
N LYS A 129 5.14 8.21 5.41
CA LYS A 129 6.49 8.77 5.27
C LYS A 129 7.52 7.89 5.98
N TRP A 130 7.20 7.42 7.18
CA TRP A 130 8.09 6.55 7.93
C TRP A 130 8.21 5.17 7.26
N HIS A 131 7.12 4.62 6.68
CA HIS A 131 7.15 3.35 5.93
C HIS A 131 8.20 3.37 4.82
N ILE A 132 8.18 4.39 3.97
CA ILE A 132 9.14 4.54 2.87
C ILE A 132 10.57 4.67 3.39
N GLU A 133 10.77 5.47 4.43
CA GLU A 133 12.09 5.74 5.00
C GLU A 133 12.72 4.48 5.60
N TRP A 134 11.99 3.74 6.45
CA TRP A 134 12.58 2.57 7.13
C TRP A 134 12.90 1.44 6.16
N ILE A 135 12.07 1.21 5.14
CA ILE A 135 12.33 0.18 4.12
C ILE A 135 13.56 0.56 3.30
N HIS A 136 13.67 1.82 2.91
CA HIS A 136 14.83 2.34 2.17
C HIS A 136 16.13 2.14 2.97
N ASP A 137 16.11 2.46 4.26
CA ASP A 137 17.25 2.29 5.14
C ASP A 137 17.58 0.81 5.36
N ALA A 138 16.57 -0.05 5.50
CA ALA A 138 16.76 -1.49 5.61
C ALA A 138 17.42 -2.08 4.37
N LEU A 139 17.00 -1.67 3.16
CA LEU A 139 17.64 -2.09 1.91
C LEU A 139 19.08 -1.60 1.81
N LYS A 140 19.37 -0.36 2.22
CA LYS A 140 20.74 0.16 2.29
C LYS A 140 21.63 -0.66 3.22
N LEU A 141 21.12 -1.07 4.37
CA LEU A 141 21.85 -1.93 5.31
C LEU A 141 22.15 -3.33 4.74
N MET A 142 21.42 -3.75 3.70
CA MET A 142 21.64 -5.01 2.99
C MET A 142 22.65 -4.89 1.84
N GLU A 143 23.09 -3.69 1.46
CA GLU A 143 24.07 -3.49 0.38
C GLU A 143 25.37 -4.29 0.56
N PRO A 144 25.96 -4.44 1.78
CA PRO A 144 27.16 -5.26 1.95
C PRO A 144 26.97 -6.75 1.64
N GLU A 145 25.76 -7.27 1.79
CA GLU A 145 25.44 -8.70 1.56
C GLU A 145 25.02 -8.96 0.11
N TYR A 146 24.15 -8.11 -0.44
CA TYR A 146 23.55 -8.34 -1.76
C TYR A 146 24.22 -7.54 -2.89
N GLY A 147 24.92 -6.47 -2.55
CA GLY A 147 25.44 -5.49 -3.49
C GLY A 147 24.38 -4.50 -3.97
N LYS A 148 24.76 -3.22 -4.03
CA LYS A 148 23.88 -2.13 -4.49
C LYS A 148 23.26 -2.38 -5.86
N ASP A 149 24.04 -2.89 -6.81
CA ASP A 149 23.57 -3.13 -8.19
C ASP A 149 22.44 -4.17 -8.25
N LEU A 150 22.47 -5.20 -7.39
CA LEU A 150 21.42 -6.21 -7.34
C LEU A 150 20.14 -5.63 -6.74
N ILE A 151 20.27 -4.83 -5.67
CA ILE A 151 19.14 -4.14 -5.05
C ILE A 151 18.48 -3.18 -6.04
N ASP A 152 19.27 -2.35 -6.74
CA ASP A 152 18.75 -1.41 -7.75
C ASP A 152 18.04 -2.13 -8.90
N LYS A 153 18.62 -3.24 -9.40
CA LYS A 153 17.99 -4.09 -10.42
C LYS A 153 16.67 -4.68 -9.94
N THR A 154 16.61 -5.09 -8.66
CA THR A 154 15.42 -5.66 -8.04
C THR A 154 14.31 -4.62 -7.91
N LEU A 155 14.64 -3.42 -7.41
CA LEU A 155 13.71 -2.29 -7.33
C LEU A 155 13.18 -1.91 -8.72
N LYS A 156 14.06 -1.85 -9.72
CA LYS A 156 13.65 -1.58 -11.11
C LYS A 156 12.71 -2.66 -11.64
N ARG A 157 13.03 -3.95 -11.45
CA ARG A 157 12.19 -5.07 -11.87
C ARG A 157 10.78 -5.00 -11.26
N PHE A 158 10.69 -4.74 -9.95
CA PHE A 158 9.39 -4.60 -9.29
C PHE A 158 8.65 -3.35 -9.73
N TRP A 159 9.35 -2.23 -9.93
CA TRP A 159 8.73 -1.02 -10.46
C TRP A 159 8.14 -1.25 -11.86
N GLU A 160 8.88 -1.90 -12.77
CA GLU A 160 8.38 -2.23 -14.12
C GLU A 160 7.16 -3.18 -14.07
N ALA A 161 7.19 -4.18 -13.19
CA ALA A 161 6.07 -5.09 -12.99
C ALA A 161 4.83 -4.36 -12.42
N ASP A 162 5.04 -3.47 -11.45
CA ASP A 162 3.98 -2.63 -10.89
C ASP A 162 3.34 -1.74 -11.96
N GLN A 163 4.12 -1.11 -12.83
CA GLN A 163 3.57 -0.32 -13.93
C GLN A 163 2.69 -1.15 -14.89
N GLU A 164 3.08 -2.37 -15.21
CA GLU A 164 2.31 -3.23 -16.12
C GLU A 164 1.03 -3.77 -15.48
N VAL A 165 1.06 -4.12 -14.19
CA VAL A 165 -0.13 -4.52 -13.42
C VAL A 165 -1.05 -3.31 -13.22
N TYR A 166 -0.49 -2.15 -12.89
CA TYR A 166 -1.23 -0.89 -12.74
C TYR A 166 -2.02 -0.57 -14.01
N ARG A 167 -1.38 -0.69 -15.18
CA ARG A 167 -2.01 -0.45 -16.48
C ARG A 167 -3.21 -1.36 -16.75
N LYS A 168 -3.23 -2.59 -16.22
CA LYS A 168 -4.26 -3.60 -16.47
C LYS A 168 -5.38 -3.60 -15.43
N THR A 169 -5.05 -3.41 -14.16
CA THR A 169 -5.97 -3.65 -13.03
C THR A 169 -6.43 -2.36 -12.38
N MET A 170 -5.58 -1.33 -12.35
CA MET A 170 -5.89 -0.05 -11.70
C MET A 170 -6.54 0.96 -12.63
N GLN A 171 -6.81 0.58 -13.89
CA GLN A 171 -7.66 1.36 -14.78
C GLN A 171 -9.03 1.61 -14.17
N GLU A 172 -9.64 0.61 -13.51
CA GLU A 172 -10.94 0.79 -12.86
C GLU A 172 -10.84 1.81 -11.70
N HIS A 173 -9.81 1.69 -10.84
CA HIS A 173 -9.60 2.65 -9.75
C HIS A 173 -9.37 4.08 -10.28
N GLU A 174 -8.49 4.26 -11.28
CA GLU A 174 -8.26 5.57 -11.88
C GLU A 174 -9.48 6.13 -12.61
N GLN A 175 -10.23 5.28 -13.32
CA GLN A 175 -11.47 5.69 -13.98
C GLN A 175 -12.47 6.18 -12.93
N ARG A 176 -12.65 5.43 -11.85
CA ARG A 176 -13.53 5.79 -10.74
C ARG A 176 -13.08 7.07 -10.03
N LEU A 177 -11.78 7.25 -9.78
CA LEU A 177 -11.25 8.53 -9.27
C LEU A 177 -11.47 9.69 -10.25
N LYS A 178 -11.29 9.48 -11.55
CA LYS A 178 -11.55 10.51 -12.57
C LYS A 178 -13.02 10.90 -12.61
N TYR A 179 -13.94 9.97 -12.37
CA TYR A 179 -15.36 10.27 -12.21
C TYR A 179 -15.69 11.13 -10.98
N LEU A 180 -14.82 11.13 -9.96
CA LEU A 180 -14.95 12.01 -8.79
C LEU A 180 -14.43 13.43 -9.06
N VAL A 181 -13.60 13.62 -10.10
CA VAL A 181 -13.26 14.95 -10.64
C VAL A 181 -14.38 15.38 -11.58
N LYS A 182 -15.44 16.00 -11.06
CA LYS A 182 -16.46 16.65 -11.92
C LYS A 182 -15.96 17.98 -12.47
#